data_AF-A0A352PZM4-F1
#
_entry.id   AF-A0A352PZM4-F1
#
_cell.length_a   1.000
_cell.length_b   1.000
_cell.length_c   1.000
_cell.angle_alpha   90.00
_cell.angle_beta   90.00
_cell.angle_gamma   90.00
#
_symmetry.space_group_name_H-M   'P 1'
#
loop_
_entity.id
_entity.type
_entity.pdbx_description
1 polymer ?
#
loop_
_entity_poly.entity_id
_entity_poly.type
_entity_poly.pdbx_seq_one_letter_code
_entity_poly.pdbx_strand_id
1 'polypeptide(L)'
;KLGINASGTAELVFEDARVPKENQLGKLGEGFKQMLTTLDGGRIGIASQAIGIGRAVVEEAVEYSKTREQFGRPISSFQAIQWKLSDMASQLDAAELMTLRAAWLEQNGRG
;
A
#
# COMPACT_ATOMS: atom_id res chain seq x y z
N LYS A 1 -18.60 -4.87 -0.98
CA LYS A 1 -17.16 -4.84 -0.61
C LYS A 1 -17.05 -4.79 0.92
N LEU A 2 -15.99 -5.33 1.53
CA LEU A 2 -15.79 -5.31 3.00
C LEU A 2 -15.28 -3.94 3.51
N GLY A 3 -14.54 -3.20 2.69
CA GLY A 3 -14.00 -1.87 3.00
C GLY A 3 -13.70 -1.07 1.74
N ILE A 4 -13.01 0.07 1.89
CA ILE A 4 -12.73 1.02 0.80
C ILE A 4 -14.04 1.38 0.05
N ASN A 5 -15.08 1.67 0.82
CA ASN A 5 -16.43 1.89 0.30
C ASN A 5 -16.55 3.18 -0.50
N ALA A 6 -15.67 4.15 -0.26
CA ALA A 6 -15.57 5.39 -1.03
C ALA A 6 -15.04 5.19 -2.46
N SER A 7 -14.39 4.07 -2.77
CA SER A 7 -13.93 3.77 -4.13
C SER A 7 -15.11 3.31 -5.00
N GLY A 8 -15.26 3.89 -6.19
CA GLY A 8 -16.20 3.37 -7.19
C GLY A 8 -15.73 1.99 -7.68
N THR A 9 -16.60 0.99 -7.60
CA THR A 9 -16.31 -0.35 -8.14
C THR A 9 -17.56 -0.83 -8.85
N ALA A 10 -17.41 -1.12 -10.13
CA ALA A 10 -18.50 -1.56 -10.99
C ALA A 10 -17.98 -2.62 -11.96
N GLU A 11 -18.90 -3.43 -12.46
CA GLU A 11 -18.65 -4.29 -13.61
C GLU A 11 -18.64 -3.46 -14.89
N LEU A 12 -17.75 -3.81 -15.82
CA LEU A 12 -17.72 -3.25 -17.16
C LEU A 12 -18.15 -4.33 -18.15
N VAL A 13 -19.24 -4.07 -18.88
CA VAL A 13 -19.78 -4.98 -19.89
C VAL A 13 -19.47 -4.43 -21.28
N PHE A 14 -18.87 -5.27 -22.14
CA PHE A 14 -18.52 -4.93 -23.50
C PHE A 14 -19.26 -5.87 -24.47
N GLU A 15 -20.43 -5.43 -24.96
CA GLU A 15 -21.25 -6.16 -25.94
C GLU A 15 -21.28 -5.37 -27.26
N ASP A 16 -20.86 -6.00 -28.36
CA ASP A 16 -20.75 -5.38 -29.69
C ASP A 16 -20.00 -4.03 -29.71
N ALA A 17 -19.08 -3.84 -28.76
CA ALA A 17 -18.33 -2.60 -28.57
C ALA A 17 -17.31 -2.41 -29.69
N ARG A 18 -17.56 -1.44 -30.60
CA ARG A 18 -16.62 -1.07 -31.67
C ARG A 18 -15.51 -0.19 -31.13
N VAL A 19 -14.27 -0.65 -31.27
CA VAL A 19 -13.06 0.11 -30.90
C VAL A 19 -12.29 0.46 -32.19
N PRO A 20 -12.02 1.75 -32.46
CA PRO A 20 -11.21 2.14 -33.61
C PRO A 20 -9.79 1.56 -33.56
N LYS A 21 -9.19 1.27 -34.72
CA LYS A 21 -7.86 0.63 -34.78
C LYS A 21 -6.77 1.52 -34.18
N GLU A 22 -6.92 2.83 -34.31
CA GLU A 22 -6.06 3.86 -33.75
C GLU A 22 -6.05 3.89 -32.21
N ASN A 23 -7.05 3.30 -31.54
CA ASN A 23 -7.09 3.18 -30.09
C ASN A 23 -6.31 1.95 -29.56
N GLN A 24 -5.66 1.18 -30.45
CA GLN A 24 -4.81 0.07 -30.04
C GLN A 24 -3.60 0.60 -29.25
N LEU A 25 -3.50 0.21 -27.98
CA LEU A 25 -2.33 0.51 -27.16
C LEU A 25 -1.20 -0.48 -27.48
N GLY A 26 -0.05 0.05 -27.91
CA GLY A 26 1.12 -0.76 -28.25
C GLY A 26 0.91 -1.70 -29.44
N LYS A 27 1.56 -2.86 -29.40
CA LYS A 27 1.57 -3.84 -30.50
C LYS A 27 0.60 -4.99 -30.25
N LEU A 28 0.00 -5.47 -31.34
CA LEU A 28 -0.91 -6.62 -31.30
C LEU A 28 -0.17 -7.85 -30.74
N GLY A 29 -0.74 -8.49 -29.73
CA GLY A 29 -0.15 -9.66 -29.06
C GLY A 29 0.80 -9.34 -27.89
N GLU A 30 1.15 -8.08 -27.65
CA GLU A 30 2.08 -7.69 -26.56
C GLU A 30 1.40 -7.24 -25.26
N GLY A 31 0.05 -7.25 -25.20
CA GLY A 31 -0.72 -6.70 -24.09
C GLY A 31 -0.40 -7.31 -22.72
N PHE A 32 -0.06 -8.60 -22.67
CA PHE A 32 0.35 -9.25 -21.41
C PHE A 32 1.64 -8.66 -20.84
N LYS A 33 2.66 -8.47 -21.69
CA LYS A 33 3.94 -7.87 -21.29
C LYS A 33 3.73 -6.44 -20.79
N GLN A 34 2.92 -5.65 -21.50
CA GLN A 34 2.62 -4.28 -21.11
C GLN A 34 1.87 -4.20 -19.77
N MET A 35 0.94 -5.12 -19.53
CA MET A 35 0.22 -5.23 -18.26
C MET A 35 1.16 -5.55 -17.11
N LEU A 36 2.10 -6.50 -17.28
CA LEU A 36 3.08 -6.83 -16.25
C LEU A 36 3.95 -5.63 -15.87
N THR A 37 4.47 -4.88 -16.86
CA THR A 37 5.25 -3.67 -16.59
C THR A 37 4.44 -2.63 -15.80
N THR A 38 3.16 -2.46 -16.13
CA THR A 38 2.27 -1.53 -15.41
C THR A 38 2.01 -2.02 -13.99
N LEU A 39 1.85 -3.33 -13.80
CA LEU A 39 1.62 -3.94 -12.49
C LEU A 39 2.84 -3.78 -11.57
N ASP A 40 4.05 -3.88 -12.10
CA ASP A 40 5.29 -3.73 -11.34
C ASP A 40 5.43 -2.31 -10.77
N GLY A 41 5.22 -1.27 -11.60
CA GLY A 41 5.15 0.11 -11.11
C GLY A 41 4.01 0.34 -10.11
N GLY A 42 2.84 -0.28 -10.36
CA GLY A 42 1.67 -0.21 -9.48
C GLY A 42 1.94 -0.75 -8.06
N ARG A 43 2.75 -1.79 -7.92
CA ARG A 43 3.10 -2.38 -6.61
C ARG A 43 3.84 -1.41 -5.71
N ILE A 44 4.73 -0.60 -6.26
CA ILE A 44 5.46 0.45 -5.52
C ILE A 44 4.47 1.50 -4.99
N GLY A 45 3.47 1.87 -5.80
CA GLY A 45 2.40 2.77 -5.38
C GLY A 45 1.56 2.22 -4.23
N ILE A 46 1.17 0.93 -4.29
CA ILE A 46 0.42 0.28 -3.21
C ILE A 46 1.25 0.21 -1.92
N ALA A 47 2.53 -0.16 -2.01
CA ALA A 47 3.42 -0.19 -0.86
C ALA A 47 3.55 1.20 -0.22
N SER A 48 3.67 2.25 -1.03
CA SER A 48 3.74 3.64 -0.57
C SER A 48 2.46 4.06 0.17
N GLN A 49 1.29 3.66 -0.33
CA GLN A 49 0.01 3.89 0.35
C GLN A 49 -0.04 3.15 1.70
N ALA A 50 0.38 1.88 1.74
CA ALA A 50 0.40 1.09 2.96
C ALA A 50 1.32 1.70 4.04
N ILE A 51 2.47 2.24 3.65
CA ILE A 51 3.37 2.97 4.57
C ILE A 51 2.69 4.19 5.16
N GLY A 52 2.02 5.01 4.34
CA GLY A 52 1.29 6.18 4.82
C GLY A 52 0.21 5.81 5.85
N ILE A 53 -0.54 4.75 5.60
CA ILE A 53 -1.53 4.21 6.55
C ILE A 53 -0.83 3.71 7.81
N GLY A 54 0.25 2.93 7.68
CA GLY A 54 1.02 2.39 8.80
C GLY A 54 1.54 3.48 9.74
N ARG A 55 2.01 4.61 9.20
CA ARG A 55 2.47 5.76 9.98
C ARG A 55 1.36 6.33 10.87
N ALA A 56 0.19 6.58 10.29
CA ALA A 56 -0.97 7.07 11.04
C ALA A 56 -1.41 6.06 12.12
N VAL A 57 -1.36 4.76 11.81
CA VAL A 57 -1.70 3.70 12.77
C VAL A 57 -0.71 3.64 13.93
N VAL A 58 0.59 3.78 13.69
CA VAL A 58 1.61 3.80 14.76
C VAL A 58 1.41 5.01 15.66
N GLU A 59 1.18 6.19 15.09
CA GLU A 59 0.93 7.43 15.85
C GLU A 59 -0.29 7.30 16.75
N GLU A 60 -1.43 6.89 16.19
CA GLU A 60 -2.68 6.66 16.92
C GLU A 60 -2.51 5.61 18.03
N ALA A 61 -1.84 4.49 17.72
CA ALA A 61 -1.61 3.42 18.69
C ALA A 61 -0.73 3.89 19.87
N VAL A 62 0.28 4.71 19.60
CA VAL A 62 1.13 5.31 20.64
C VAL A 62 0.32 6.26 21.51
N GLU A 63 -0.48 7.16 20.91
CA GLU A 63 -1.32 8.10 21.65
C GLU A 63 -2.33 7.37 22.54
N TYR A 64 -3.06 6.42 21.99
CA TYR A 64 -4.04 5.62 22.74
C TYR A 64 -3.39 4.82 23.87
N SER A 65 -2.19 4.27 23.64
CA SER A 65 -1.49 3.49 24.67
C SER A 65 -1.13 4.30 25.92
N LYS A 66 -0.95 5.62 25.77
CA LYS A 66 -0.60 6.53 26.86
C LYS A 66 -1.81 6.98 27.67
N THR A 67 -2.98 7.06 27.05
CA THR A 67 -4.22 7.55 27.69
C THR A 67 -5.09 6.42 28.24
N ARG A 68 -5.02 5.22 27.66
CA ARG A 68 -5.78 4.07 28.13
C ARG A 68 -5.17 3.46 29.39
N GLU A 69 -5.95 3.37 30.46
CA GLU A 69 -5.52 2.74 31.73
C GLU A 69 -6.17 1.36 31.98
N GLN A 70 -5.34 0.42 32.43
CA GLN A 70 -5.76 -0.87 32.99
C GLN A 70 -4.82 -1.31 34.10
N PHE A 71 -5.35 -2.04 35.08
CA PHE A 71 -4.61 -2.46 36.28
C PHE A 71 -3.92 -1.27 36.99
N GLY A 72 -4.61 -0.12 37.03
CA GLY A 72 -4.18 1.08 37.75
C GLY A 72 -3.05 1.90 37.10
N ARG A 73 -2.73 1.67 35.82
CA ARG A 73 -1.71 2.45 35.09
C ARG A 73 -1.95 2.50 33.57
N PRO A 74 -1.34 3.44 32.84
CA PRO A 74 -1.37 3.46 31.38
C PRO A 74 -0.87 2.17 30.75
N ILE A 75 -1.53 1.71 29.68
CA ILE A 75 -1.15 0.44 29.04
C ILE A 75 0.23 0.50 28.37
N SER A 76 0.73 1.70 28.04
CA SER A 76 2.09 1.95 27.57
C SER A 76 3.19 1.53 28.55
N SER A 77 2.87 1.35 29.84
CA SER A 77 3.81 0.88 30.86
C SER A 77 4.02 -0.65 30.85
N PHE A 78 3.17 -1.41 30.14
CA PHE A 78 3.33 -2.85 30.01
C PHE A 78 4.30 -3.20 28.87
N GLN A 79 5.32 -4.01 29.17
CA GLN A 79 6.32 -4.45 28.18
C GLN A 79 5.69 -5.08 26.93
N ALA A 80 4.63 -5.87 27.09
CA ALA A 80 3.93 -6.50 25.95
C ALA A 80 3.34 -5.48 24.96
N ILE A 81 2.92 -4.29 25.44
CA ILE A 81 2.45 -3.21 24.58
C ILE A 81 3.63 -2.49 23.93
N GLN A 82 4.70 -2.25 24.69
CA GLN A 82 5.93 -1.64 24.19
C GLN A 82 6.55 -2.47 23.05
N TRP A 83 6.58 -3.81 23.17
CA TRP A 83 7.06 -4.69 22.11
C TRP A 83 6.23 -4.56 20.84
N LYS A 84 4.89 -4.56 20.94
CA LYS A 84 4.01 -4.38 19.78
C LYS A 84 4.29 -3.06 19.05
N LEU A 85 4.39 -1.96 19.80
CA LEU A 85 4.65 -0.64 19.24
C LEU A 85 6.04 -0.57 18.60
N SER A 86 7.06 -1.14 19.25
CA SER A 86 8.42 -1.21 18.71
C SER A 86 8.49 -2.04 17.43
N ASP A 87 7.88 -3.22 17.42
CA ASP A 87 7.85 -4.11 16.26
C ASP A 87 7.14 -3.45 15.07
N MET A 88 5.99 -2.80 15.32
CA MET A 88 5.26 -2.05 14.29
C MET A 88 6.13 -0.94 13.70
N ALA A 89 6.77 -0.13 14.55
CA ALA A 89 7.62 0.97 14.09
C ALA A 89 8.83 0.46 13.29
N SER A 90 9.52 -0.57 13.78
CA SER A 90 10.70 -1.14 13.10
C SER A 90 10.34 -1.78 11.75
N GLN A 91 9.22 -2.51 11.67
CA GLN A 91 8.76 -3.10 10.41
C GLN A 91 8.36 -2.03 9.40
N LEU A 92 7.71 -0.97 9.87
CA LEU A 92 7.30 0.15 9.02
C LEU A 92 8.50 0.90 8.44
N ASP A 93 9.52 1.17 9.25
CA ASP A 93 10.76 1.83 8.81
C ASP A 93 11.50 0.98 7.75
N ALA A 94 11.61 -0.33 7.99
CA ALA A 94 12.18 -1.26 7.01
C ALA A 94 11.36 -1.28 5.71
N ALA A 95 10.03 -1.32 5.79
CA ALA A 95 9.15 -1.31 4.63
C ALA A 95 9.29 -0.02 3.81
N GLU A 96 9.44 1.12 4.47
CA GLU A 96 9.69 2.40 3.82
C GLU A 96 11.01 2.40 3.05
N LEU A 97 12.10 1.98 3.68
CA LEU A 97 13.40 1.90 3.02
C LEU A 97 13.39 0.97 1.80
N MET A 98 12.73 -0.18 1.91
CA MET A 98 12.58 -1.11 0.79
C MET A 98 11.75 -0.51 -0.35
N THR A 99 10.67 0.21 -0.03
CA THR A 99 9.79 0.83 -1.02
C THR A 99 10.49 1.97 -1.74
N LEU A 100 11.18 2.85 -1.02
CA LEU A 100 11.96 3.95 -1.62
C LEU A 100 13.10 3.41 -2.48
N ARG A 101 13.75 2.33 -2.06
CA ARG A 101 14.77 1.66 -2.88
C ARG A 101 14.17 1.09 -4.17
N ALA A 102 13.01 0.44 -4.10
CA ALA A 102 12.33 -0.08 -5.28
C ALA A 102 11.94 1.06 -6.24
N ALA A 103 11.36 2.14 -5.72
CA ALA A 103 11.03 3.33 -6.49
C ALA A 103 12.27 3.94 -7.19
N TRP A 104 13.38 4.02 -6.47
CA TRP A 104 14.63 4.50 -7.03
C TRP A 104 15.17 3.60 -8.14
N LEU A 105 15.12 2.27 -7.96
CA LEU A 105 15.54 1.31 -8.99
C LEU A 105 14.67 1.44 -10.25
N GLU A 106 13.34 1.50 -10.09
CA GLU A 106 12.38 1.68 -11.18
C GLU A 106 12.66 2.98 -11.97
N GLN A 107 12.79 4.11 -11.26
CA GLN A 107 13.07 5.41 -11.88
C GLN A 107 14.38 5.43 -12.68
N ASN A 108 15.36 4.63 -12.28
CA ASN A 108 16.66 4.52 -12.96
C ASN A 108 16.73 3.37 -13.98
N GLY A 109 15.61 2.69 -14.29
CA GLY A 109 15.57 1.59 -15.26
C GLY A 109 16.31 0.33 -14.79
N ARG A 110 16.37 0.12 -13.47
CA ARG A 110 17.04 -1.01 -12.80
C ARG A 110 16.07 -1.94 -12.07
N GLY A 111 14.76 -1.70 -12.24
CA GLY A 111 13.64 -2.48 -11.71
C GLY A 111 13.27 -3.64 -12.62
#